data_AF-A0A9E3NCG7-F1
#
_entry.id   AF-A0A9E3NCG7-F1
#
_cell.length_a   1.000
_cell.length_b   1.000
_cell.length_c   1.000
_cell.angle_alpha   90.00
_cell.angle_beta   90.00
_cell.angle_gamma   90.00
#
_symmetry.space_group_name_H-M   'P 1'
#
loop_
_entity.id
_entity.type
_entity.pdbx_description
1 polymer ?
#
loop_
_entity_poly.entity_id
_entity_poly.type
_entity_poly.pdbx_seq_one_letter_code
_entity_poly.pdbx_strand_id
1 'polypeptide(L)'
;MREDLTDAEILSRLERAVRRMPTLQREIFLAIRLDDLSYPEIAERIGLSAREVERHFANSLLCIHRALDRPAREPIWKRVFRWLKGRK
;
A
#
# COMPACT_ATOMS: atom_id res chain seq x y z
N MET A 1 3.56 2.65 15.03
CA MET A 1 3.29 3.76 14.11
C MET A 1 4.46 4.72 14.21
N ARG A 2 5.47 4.60 13.34
CA ARG A 2 6.68 5.45 13.36
C ARG A 2 6.64 6.37 12.12
N GLU A 3 6.97 7.64 12.34
CA GLU A 3 6.90 8.81 11.44
C GLU A 3 5.48 9.32 11.12
N ASP A 4 5.28 10.58 11.51
CA ASP A 4 4.13 11.48 11.34
C ASP A 4 3.99 11.91 9.88
N LEU A 5 3.62 10.96 9.02
CA LEU A 5 3.21 11.26 7.65
C LEU A 5 1.99 12.20 7.70
N THR A 6 2.05 13.26 6.89
CA THR A 6 0.88 14.09 6.63
C THR A 6 -0.19 13.30 5.90
N ASP A 7 -1.45 13.70 6.02
CA ASP A 7 -2.56 13.08 5.28
C ASP A 7 -2.30 13.05 3.76
N ALA A 8 -1.67 14.11 3.23
CA ALA A 8 -1.29 14.19 1.82
C ALA A 8 -0.22 13.14 1.45
N GLU A 9 0.76 12.90 2.31
CA GLU A 9 1.77 11.86 2.10
C GLU A 9 1.19 10.45 2.22
N ILE A 10 0.27 10.24 3.17
CA ILE A 10 -0.48 8.98 3.32
C ILE A 10 -1.27 8.73 2.04
N LEU A 11 -2.05 9.69 1.57
CA LEU A 11 -2.85 9.58 0.36
C LEU A 11 -1.97 9.28 -0.85
N SER A 12 -0.88 10.03 -1.04
CA SER A 12 0.06 9.81 -2.15
C SER A 12 0.66 8.40 -2.13
N ARG A 13 1.00 7.88 -0.96
CA ARG A 13 1.52 6.50 -0.80
C ARG A 13 0.46 5.46 -1.09
N LEU A 14 -0.77 5.65 -0.61
CA LEU A 14 -1.90 4.77 -0.87
C LEU A 14 -2.21 4.71 -2.37
N GLU A 15 -2.36 5.86 -3.03
CA GLU A 15 -2.60 5.93 -4.48
C GLU A 15 -1.52 5.20 -5.26
N ARG A 16 -0.25 5.43 -4.91
CA ARG A 16 0.88 4.77 -5.56
C ARG A 16 0.89 3.26 -5.31
N ALA A 17 0.50 2.81 -4.12
CA ALA A 17 0.41 1.40 -3.78
C ALA A 17 -0.68 0.71 -4.60
N VAL A 18 -1.90 1.29 -4.63
CA VAL A 18 -3.04 0.78 -5.41
C VAL A 18 -2.69 0.74 -6.89
N ARG A 19 -2.05 1.79 -7.45
CA ARG A 19 -1.63 1.83 -8.86
C ARG A 19 -0.62 0.75 -9.23
N ARG A 20 0.24 0.34 -8.30
CA ARG A 20 1.31 -0.67 -8.52
C ARG A 20 0.91 -2.09 -8.14
N MET A 21 -0.26 -2.24 -7.55
CA MET A 21 -0.78 -3.54 -7.14
C MET A 21 -1.04 -4.42 -8.39
N PRO A 22 -0.81 -5.74 -8.32
CA PRO A 22 -1.22 -6.64 -9.40
C PRO A 22 -2.70 -6.46 -9.73
N THR A 23 -3.04 -6.50 -11.02
CA THR A 23 -4.39 -6.17 -11.53
C THR A 23 -5.50 -6.87 -10.75
N LEU A 24 -5.41 -8.19 -10.59
CA LEU A 24 -6.41 -8.97 -9.85
C LEU A 24 -6.57 -8.54 -8.38
N GLN A 25 -5.46 -8.28 -7.69
CA GLN A 25 -5.50 -7.83 -6.29
C GLN A 25 -6.11 -6.43 -6.18
N ARG A 26 -5.84 -5.56 -7.16
CA ARG A 26 -6.41 -4.21 -7.23
C ARG A 26 -7.91 -4.27 -7.47
N GLU A 27 -8.37 -5.08 -8.40
CA GLU A 27 -9.79 -5.28 -8.69
C GLU A 27 -10.53 -5.80 -7.46
N ILE A 28 -10.01 -6.83 -6.80
CA ILE A 28 -10.59 -7.39 -5.57
C ILE A 28 -10.61 -6.33 -4.44
N PHE A 29 -9.50 -5.60 -4.25
CA PHE A 29 -9.43 -4.57 -3.21
C PHE A 29 -10.46 -3.45 -3.44
N LEU A 30 -10.59 -2.96 -4.67
CA LEU A 30 -11.55 -1.91 -5.00
C LEU A 30 -13.00 -2.40 -4.89
N ALA A 31 -13.28 -3.63 -5.36
CA ALA A 31 -14.58 -4.27 -5.20
C ALA A 31 -15.03 -4.33 -3.73
N ILE A 32 -14.13 -4.67 -2.82
CA ILE A 32 -14.45 -4.73 -1.39
C ILE A 32 -14.58 -3.33 -0.77
N ARG A 33 -13.73 -2.38 -1.17
CA ARG A 33 -13.57 -1.10 -0.45
C ARG A 33 -14.35 0.07 -1.01
N LEU A 34 -14.75 0.01 -2.28
CA LEU A 34 -15.51 1.05 -2.96
C LEU A 34 -16.89 0.56 -3.39
N ASP A 35 -17.01 -0.71 -3.76
CA ASP A 35 -18.26 -1.30 -4.23
C ASP A 35 -18.97 -2.15 -3.15
N ASP A 36 -18.39 -2.25 -1.94
CA ASP A 36 -18.88 -3.02 -0.79
C ASP A 36 -19.25 -4.48 -1.08
N LEU A 37 -18.58 -5.09 -2.08
CA LEU A 37 -18.83 -6.48 -2.47
C LEU A 37 -18.20 -7.45 -1.47
N SER A 38 -18.93 -8.52 -1.17
CA SER A 38 -18.46 -9.62 -0.35
C SER A 38 -17.57 -10.60 -1.13
N TYR A 39 -16.79 -11.40 -0.41
CA TYR A 39 -15.91 -12.39 -1.04
C TYR A 39 -16.63 -13.40 -1.95
N PRO A 40 -17.81 -13.97 -1.59
CA PRO A 40 -18.53 -14.87 -2.50
C PRO A 40 -19.03 -14.15 -3.76
N GLU A 41 -19.54 -12.92 -3.67
CA GLU A 41 -19.99 -12.16 -4.85
C GLU A 41 -18.83 -11.88 -5.83
N ILE A 42 -17.65 -11.58 -5.29
CA ILE A 42 -16.43 -11.37 -6.06
C ILE A 42 -15.96 -12.70 -6.66
N ALA A 43 -15.97 -13.78 -5.88
CA ALA A 43 -15.58 -15.12 -6.32
C ALA A 43 -16.40 -15.56 -7.55
N GLU A 44 -17.71 -15.37 -7.50
CA GLU A 44 -18.62 -15.67 -8.62
C GLU A 44 -18.31 -14.83 -9.87
N ARG A 45 -18.04 -13.52 -9.71
CA ARG A 45 -17.77 -12.62 -10.83
C ARG A 45 -16.47 -12.91 -11.58
N ILE A 46 -15.42 -13.30 -10.86
CA ILE A 46 -14.08 -13.49 -11.44
C ILE A 46 -13.75 -14.98 -11.69
N GLY A 47 -14.61 -15.90 -11.28
CA GLY A 47 -14.41 -17.34 -11.45
C GLY A 47 -13.34 -17.93 -10.52
N LEU A 48 -13.26 -17.42 -9.28
CA LEU A 48 -12.36 -17.91 -8.23
C LEU A 48 -13.15 -18.51 -7.08
N SER A 49 -12.48 -19.20 -6.15
CA SER A 49 -13.08 -19.52 -4.85
C SER A 49 -13.03 -18.33 -3.89
N ALA A 50 -13.97 -18.26 -2.94
CA ALA A 50 -13.96 -17.23 -1.90
C ALA A 50 -12.63 -17.21 -1.09
N ARG A 51 -12.01 -18.38 -0.90
CA ARG A 51 -10.70 -18.52 -0.25
C ARG A 51 -9.56 -17.93 -1.09
N GLU A 52 -9.61 -18.06 -2.41
CA GLU A 52 -8.64 -17.41 -3.30
C GLU A 52 -8.81 -15.89 -3.29
N VAL A 53 -10.07 -15.40 -3.31
CA VAL A 53 -10.38 -13.98 -3.16
C VAL A 53 -9.83 -13.44 -1.84
N GLU A 54 -10.09 -14.11 -0.72
CA GLU A 54 -9.53 -13.75 0.59
C GLU A 54 -7.99 -13.66 0.55
N ARG A 55 -7.32 -14.65 -0.04
CA ARG A 55 -5.85 -14.65 -0.17
C ARG A 55 -5.37 -13.47 -1.01
N HIS A 56 -6.04 -13.14 -2.12
CA HIS A 56 -5.69 -11.99 -2.94
C HIS A 56 -5.94 -10.67 -2.20
N PHE A 57 -7.02 -10.58 -1.44
CA PHE A 57 -7.30 -9.41 -0.61
C PHE A 57 -6.26 -9.24 0.51
N ALA A 58 -5.88 -10.31 1.21
CA ALA A 58 -4.81 -10.26 2.21
C ALA A 58 -3.48 -9.76 1.60
N ASN A 59 -3.13 -10.22 0.40
CA ASN A 59 -1.96 -9.72 -0.32
C ASN A 59 -2.08 -8.24 -0.71
N SER A 60 -3.28 -7.77 -1.04
CA SER A 60 -3.55 -6.35 -1.29
C SER A 60 -3.28 -5.49 -0.04
N LEU A 61 -3.73 -5.95 1.13
CA LEU A 61 -3.49 -5.28 2.41
C LEU A 61 -2.00 -5.25 2.77
N LEU A 62 -1.25 -6.32 2.49
CA LEU A 62 0.20 -6.34 2.66
C LEU A 62 0.90 -5.33 1.74
N CYS A 63 0.40 -5.13 0.51
CA CYS A 63 0.92 -4.12 -0.40
C CYS A 63 0.74 -2.70 0.18
N ILE A 64 -0.45 -2.41 0.71
CA ILE A 64 -0.77 -1.15 1.37
C ILE A 64 0.10 -0.94 2.62
N HIS A 65 0.18 -1.95 3.48
CA HIS A 65 0.99 -1.91 4.70
C HIS A 65 2.45 -1.57 4.37
N ARG A 66 3.07 -2.27 3.42
CA ARG A 66 4.45 -2.02 2.99
C ARG A 66 4.66 -0.64 2.38
N ALA A 67 3.64 -0.04 1.76
CA ALA A 67 3.75 1.29 1.21
C ALA A 67 3.74 2.37 2.30
N LEU A 68 2.99 2.16 3.37
CA LEU A 68 2.92 3.06 4.51
C LEU A 68 4.10 2.90 5.46
N ASP A 69 4.60 1.69 5.66
CA ASP A 69 5.71 1.38 6.59
C ASP A 69 7.10 1.86 6.12
N ARG A 70 7.23 2.26 4.85
CA ARG A 70 8.51 2.81 4.35
C ARG A 70 8.84 4.13 5.05
N PRO A 71 10.08 4.33 5.56
CA PRO A 71 10.44 5.61 6.17
C PRO A 71 10.35 6.74 5.14
N ALA A 72 10.04 7.94 5.60
CA ALA A 72 10.14 9.13 4.77
C ALA A 72 11.56 9.21 4.19
N ARG A 73 11.68 9.46 2.87
CA ARG A 73 13.00 9.53 2.23
C ARG A 73 13.78 10.67 2.88
N GLU A 74 14.86 10.33 3.57
CA GLU A 74 15.71 11.36 4.19
C GLU A 74 16.23 12.30 3.09
N PRO A 75 16.02 13.62 3.22
CA PRO A 75 16.53 14.57 2.25
C PRO A 75 18.05 14.49 2.12
N ILE A 76 18.56 14.63 0.90
CA ILE A 76 19.99 14.54 0.60
C ILE A 76 20.80 15.52 1.46
N TRP A 77 20.27 16.71 1.73
CA TRP A 77 20.91 17.69 2.59
C TRP A 77 21.15 17.19 4.02
N LYS A 78 20.25 16.40 4.62
CA LYS A 78 20.48 15.78 5.96
C LYS A 78 21.66 14.80 5.91
N ARG A 79 21.80 14.04 4.82
CA ARG A 79 22.94 13.13 4.60
C ARG A 79 24.26 13.89 4.46
N VAL A 80 24.26 14.95 3.66
CA VAL A 80 25.44 15.81 3.43
C VAL A 80 25.83 16.56 4.71
N PHE A 81 24.85 17.04 5.48
CA PHE A 81 25.10 17.74 6.73
C PHE A 81 25.72 16.83 7.80
N ARG A 82 25.30 15.56 7.89
CA ARG A 82 25.96 14.54 8.73
C ARG A 82 27.42 14.30 8.31
N TRP A 83 27.72 14.31 7.01
CA TRP A 83 29.10 14.20 6.51
C TRP A 83 29.96 15.43 6.87
N LEU A 84 29.42 16.65 6.77
CA LEU A 84 30.12 17.87 7.17
C LEU A 84 30.42 17.91 8.67
N LYS A 85 29.51 17.43 9.52
CA LYS A 85 29.64 17.46 10.98
C LYS A 85 30.64 16.44 11.54
N GLY A 86 31.09 15.47 10.74
CA GLY A 86 31.98 14.37 11.13
C GLY A 86 33.47 14.61 10.88
N ARG A 87 33.87 15.77 10.32
CA ARG A 87 35.28 16.15 10.21
C ARG A 87 35.71 16.96 11.43
N LYS A 88 36.18 16.28 12.47
CA LYS A 88 37.11 16.83 13.46
C LYS A 88 38.39 16.03 13.39
#